data_AF-A0A7C3FBU4-F1
#
_entry.id   AF-A0A7C3FBU4-F1
#
_cell.length_a   1.000
_cell.length_b   1.000
_cell.length_c   1.000
_cell.angle_alpha   90.00
_cell.angle_beta   90.00
_cell.angle_gamma   90.00
#
_symmetry.space_group_name_H-M   'P 1'
#
loop_
_entity.id
_entity.type
_entity.pdbx_description
1 polymer ?
#
loop_
_entity_poly.entity_id
_entity_poly.type
_entity_poly.pdbx_seq_one_letter_code
_entity_poly.pdbx_strand_id
1 'polypeptide(L)'
;MKIINQYSFVLMAGVIWLGLAAFLLRDGVRTTDILALAALAAGLSLAFWLLRPGPSTLDENEQVMERIGAGKPVLLEFQSNF
;
A
#
# COMPACT_ATOMS: atom_id res chain seq x y z
N MET A 1 4.91 11.46 10.95
CA MET A 1 3.84 10.46 11.20
C MET A 1 2.90 10.24 10.00
N LYS A 2 2.60 11.24 9.15
CA LYS A 2 1.72 11.04 7.97
C LYS A 2 2.27 10.12 6.87
N ILE A 3 3.56 10.25 6.49
CA ILE A 3 4.16 9.50 5.37
C ILE A 3 4.18 7.98 5.63
N ILE A 4 4.57 7.54 6.82
CA ILE A 4 4.65 6.11 7.12
C ILE A 4 3.27 5.45 7.05
N ASN A 5 2.23 6.15 7.51
CA ASN A 5 0.86 5.62 7.46
C ASN A 5 0.32 5.59 6.01
N GLN A 6 0.51 6.69 5.27
CA GLN A 6 0.00 6.86 3.90
C GLN A 6 0.68 5.98 2.86
N TYR A 7 1.92 5.53 3.12
CA TYR A 7 2.69 4.68 2.22
C TYR A 7 3.05 3.36 2.87
N SER A 8 2.30 2.95 3.91
CA SER A 8 2.60 1.77 4.71
C SER A 8 2.70 0.50 3.86
N PHE A 9 1.81 0.34 2.87
CA PHE A 9 1.87 -0.78 1.94
C PHE A 9 3.18 -0.77 1.13
N VAL A 10 3.51 0.35 0.49
CA VAL A 10 4.70 0.48 -0.37
C VAL A 10 5.99 0.28 0.44
N LEU A 11 6.04 0.84 1.64
CA LEU A 11 7.18 0.69 2.55
C LEU A 11 7.33 -0.77 2.99
N MET A 12 6.24 -1.43 3.37
CA MET A 12 6.27 -2.85 3.77
C MET A 12 6.66 -3.75 2.60
N ALA A 13 6.08 -3.53 1.42
CA ALA A 13 6.41 -4.24 0.19
C ALA A 13 7.91 -4.10 -0.14
N GLY A 14 8.45 -2.90 -0.01
CA GLY A 14 9.88 -2.63 -0.18
C GLY A 14 10.76 -3.38 0.82
N VAL A 15 10.40 -3.38 2.11
CA VAL A 15 11.14 -4.12 3.15
C VAL A 15 11.14 -5.62 2.87
N ILE A 16 9.99 -6.19 2.50
CA ILE A 16 9.88 -7.62 2.18
C ILE A 16 10.73 -7.96 0.95
N TRP A 17 10.64 -7.15 -0.10
CA TRP A 17 11.39 -7.38 -1.34
C TRP A 17 12.90 -7.27 -1.13
N LEU A 18 13.36 -6.24 -0.42
CA LEU A 18 14.77 -6.07 -0.07
C LEU A 18 15.26 -7.17 0.88
N GLY A 19 14.44 -7.59 1.84
CA GLY A 19 14.76 -8.69 2.74
C GLY A 19 14.94 -10.01 1.98
N LEU A 20 14.06 -10.32 1.03
CA LEU A 20 14.21 -11.49 0.17
C LEU A 20 15.45 -11.39 -0.72
N ALA A 21 15.72 -10.21 -1.29
CA ALA A 21 16.91 -9.99 -2.12
C ALA A 21 18.19 -10.20 -1.31
N ALA A 22 18.28 -9.62 -0.12
CA ALA A 22 19.41 -9.80 0.78
C ALA A 22 19.60 -11.28 1.17
N PHE A 23 18.51 -12.02 1.37
CA PHE A 23 18.57 -13.44 1.70
C PHE A 23 19.01 -14.31 0.52
N LEU A 24 18.43 -14.13 -0.67
CA LEU A 24 18.73 -14.96 -1.83
C LEU A 24 20.10 -14.68 -2.43
N LEU A 25 20.50 -13.41 -2.50
CA LEU A 25 21.72 -12.99 -3.19
C LEU A 25 22.98 -13.11 -2.33
N ARG A 26 22.87 -13.52 -1.06
CA ARG A 26 24.00 -13.61 -0.12
C ARG A 26 25.07 -14.63 -0.54
N ASP A 27 24.65 -15.70 -1.23
CA ASP A 27 25.50 -16.83 -1.62
C ASP A 27 25.88 -16.79 -3.11
N GLY A 28 25.65 -15.65 -3.78
CA GLY A 28 25.82 -15.44 -5.22
C GLY A 28 24.50 -15.33 -5.97
N VAL A 29 24.54 -14.83 -7.21
CA VAL A 29 23.34 -14.59 -8.03
C VAL A 29 23.08 -15.76 -8.97
N ARG A 30 21.92 -16.40 -8.83
CA ARG A 30 21.43 -17.43 -9.76
C ARG A 30 20.21 -16.92 -10.52
N THR A 31 19.96 -17.51 -11.69
CA THR A 31 18.77 -17.19 -12.50
C THR A 31 17.47 -17.44 -11.73
N THR A 32 17.45 -18.45 -10.85
CA THR A 32 16.32 -18.75 -9.97
C THR A 32 16.03 -17.62 -8.97
N ASP A 33 17.06 -16.94 -8.49
CA ASP A 33 16.93 -15.87 -7.50
C ASP A 33 16.32 -14.63 -8.16
N ILE A 34 16.78 -14.32 -9.38
CA ILE A 34 16.22 -13.26 -10.20
C ILE A 34 14.74 -13.55 -10.50
N LEU A 35 14.41 -14.79 -10.87
CA LEU A 35 13.03 -15.19 -11.15
C LEU A 35 12.15 -15.06 -9.91
N ALA A 36 12.64 -15.46 -8.73
CA ALA A 36 11.92 -15.32 -7.47
C ALA A 36 11.67 -13.85 -7.10
N LEU A 37 12.68 -12.99 -7.26
CA LEU A 37 12.54 -11.54 -7.00
C LEU A 37 11.59 -10.86 -7.99
N ALA A 38 11.63 -11.25 -9.25
CA ALA A 38 10.70 -10.75 -10.28
C ALA A 38 9.27 -11.21 -10.00
N ALA A 39 9.07 -12.48 -9.62
CA ALA A 39 7.78 -13.02 -9.26
C ALA A 39 7.19 -12.32 -8.02
N LEU A 40 8.02 -12.07 -6.99
CA LEU A 40 7.61 -11.33 -5.81
C LEU A 40 7.22 -9.89 -6.16
N ALA A 41 8.04 -9.19 -6.95
CA ALA A 41 7.72 -7.84 -7.40
C ALA A 41 6.39 -7.78 -8.16
N ALA A 42 6.18 -8.70 -9.11
CA ALA A 42 4.95 -8.79 -9.88
C ALA A 42 3.73 -9.07 -8.98
N GLY A 43 3.86 -10.00 -8.03
CA GLY A 43 2.79 -10.32 -7.07
C GLY A 43 2.43 -9.14 -6.18
N LEU A 44 3.42 -8.41 -5.65
CA LEU A 44 3.19 -7.22 -4.84
C LEU A 44 2.55 -6.08 -5.65
N SER A 45 3.00 -5.86 -6.89
CA SER A 45 2.40 -4.87 -7.79
C SER A 45 0.96 -5.23 -8.14
N LEU A 46 0.68 -6.51 -8.40
CA LEU A 46 -0.67 -6.99 -8.68
C LEU A 46 -1.58 -6.81 -7.45
N ALA A 47 -1.11 -7.22 -6.27
CA ALA A 47 -1.83 -7.04 -5.01
C ALA A 47 -2.12 -5.56 -4.75
N PHE A 48 -1.14 -4.69 -4.96
CA PHE A 48 -1.33 -3.24 -4.86
C PHE A 48 -2.42 -2.75 -5.81
N TRP A 49 -2.37 -3.15 -7.08
CA TRP A 49 -3.35 -2.69 -8.06
C TRP A 49 -4.78 -3.17 -7.76
N LEU A 50 -4.95 -4.39 -7.24
CA LEU A 50 -6.24 -4.97 -6.89
C LEU A 50 -6.81 -4.47 -5.56
N LEU A 51 -5.95 -4.22 -4.56
CA LEU A 51 -6.38 -3.93 -3.18
C LEU A 51 -6.23 -2.45 -2.81
N ARG A 52 -5.55 -1.64 -3.62
CA ARG A 52 -5.40 -0.22 -3.32
C ARG A 52 -6.78 0.44 -3.26
N PRO A 53 -7.06 1.22 -2.22
CA PRO A 53 -8.33 1.92 -2.13
C PRO A 53 -8.49 2.92 -3.28
N GLY A 54 -9.71 3.04 -3.81
CA GLY A 54 -10.03 4.03 -4.84
C GLY A 54 -9.91 5.46 -4.31
N PRO A 55 -9.93 6.48 -5.18
CA PRO A 55 -9.98 7.87 -4.75
C PRO A 55 -11.16 8.10 -3.81
N SER A 56 -10.93 8.82 -2.71
CA SER A 56 -11.98 9.19 -1.76
C SER A 56 -13.10 9.92 -2.50
N THR A 57 -14.35 9.58 -2.23
CA THR A 57 -15.51 10.32 -2.75
C THR A 57 -15.66 11.71 -2.14
N LEU A 58 -14.92 12.02 -1.07
CA LEU A 58 -14.92 13.30 -0.38
C LEU A 58 -13.47 13.76 -0.23
N ASP A 59 -13.06 14.71 -1.08
CA ASP A 59 -11.70 15.29 -1.06
C ASP A 59 -11.59 16.49 -0.09
N GLU A 60 -12.73 17.06 0.33
CA GLU A 60 -12.77 18.30 1.11
C GLU A 60 -13.35 18.08 2.51
N ASN A 61 -12.60 18.55 3.53
CA ASN A 61 -13.02 18.51 4.94
C ASN A 61 -14.36 19.21 5.17
N GLU A 62 -14.68 20.25 4.40
CA GLU A 62 -15.94 21.00 4.50
C GLU A 62 -17.15 20.12 4.16
N GLN A 63 -17.04 19.27 3.15
CA GLN A 63 -18.08 18.32 2.76
C GLN A 63 -18.29 17.21 3.80
N VAL A 64 -17.21 16.83 4.51
CA VAL A 64 -17.29 15.87 5.63
C VAL A 64 -18.03 16.47 6.81
N MET A 65 -17.68 17.71 7.19
CA MET A 65 -18.29 18.41 8.32
C MET A 65 -19.77 18.70 8.10
N GLU A 66 -20.16 19.05 6.87
CA GLU A 66 -21.56 19.25 6.50
C GLU A 66 -22.40 17.96 6.69
N ARG A 67 -21.85 16.80 6.32
CA ARG A 67 -22.54 15.52 6.50
C ARG A 67 -22.66 15.09 7.96
N ILE A 68 -21.63 15.31 8.78
CA ILE A 68 -21.70 15.05 10.23
C ILE A 68 -22.77 15.94 10.89
N GLY A 69 -22.91 17.19 10.45
CA GLY A 69 -23.88 18.16 10.97
C GLY A 69 -25.35 17.91 10.57
N ALA A 70 -25.62 16.96 9.68
CA ALA A 70 -26.96 16.74 9.10
C ALA A 70 -27.94 15.96 10.00
N GLY A 71 -27.57 15.66 11.25
CA GLY A 71 -28.45 14.96 12.21
C GLY A 71 -28.69 13.48 11.91
N LYS A 72 -27.87 12.87 11.02
CA LYS A 72 -27.90 11.44 10.69
C LYS A 72 -26.54 10.79 11.04
N PRO A 73 -26.51 9.53 11.47
CA PRO A 73 -25.25 8.81 11.66
C PRO A 73 -24.47 8.73 10.35
N VAL A 74 -23.17 9.05 10.39
CA VAL A 74 -22.26 9.01 9.24
C VAL A 74 -21.12 8.03 9.54
N LEU A 75 -20.84 7.13 8.61
CA LEU A 75 -19.64 6.28 8.64
C LEU A 75 -18.49 7.03 7.96
N LEU A 76 -17.39 7.23 8.70
CA LEU A 76 -16.16 7.81 8.20
C LEU A 76 -15.10 6.74 8.09
N GLU A 77 -14.76 6.39 6.86
CA GLU A 77 -13.67 5.47 6.56
C GLU A 77 -12.40 6.25 6.24
N PHE A 78 -11.40 6.13 7.12
CA PHE A 78 -10.08 6.67 6.85
C PHE A 78 -9.27 5.65 6.07
N GLN A 79 -9.07 5.91 4.78
CA GLN A 79 -8.28 5.05 3.91
C GLN A 79 -6.87 5.62 3.73
N SER A 80 -5.88 4.73 3.62
CA SER A 80 -4.54 5.11 3.15
C SER A 80 -4.62 5.39 1.65
N ASN A 81 -3.96 6.44 1.16
CA ASN A 81 -3.90 6.70 -0.28
C ASN A 81 -3.13 5.61 -1.05
N PHE A 82 -2.36 4.77 -0.34
CA PHE A 82 -1.49 3.73 -0.90
C PHE A 82 -1.35 2.55 0.07
#